data_AF-A0A6N9P7X6-F1
#
_entry.id   AF-A0A6N9P7X6-F1
#
_cell.length_a   1.000
_cell.length_b   1.000
_cell.length_c   1.000
_cell.angle_alpha   90.00
_cell.angle_beta   90.00
_cell.angle_gamma   90.00
#
_symmetry.space_group_name_H-M   'P 1'
#
loop_
_entity.id
_entity.type
_entity.pdbx_description
1 polymer ?
#
loop_
_entity_poly.entity_id
_entity_poly.type
_entity_poly.pdbx_seq_one_letter_code
_entity_poly.pdbx_strand_id
1 'polypeptide(L)'
;MIRKFRLTNGAGDGWDLNSRTSFFHAIAGLGFKDGTQYEQVGTDFIPLEELFSQGEMSGRILFGGTAAYQTYRDFSRFVRAVPLTLIYQTDETYRVPVRLTELSKGELMEGGGGLVCDVAFLATGLFYKSVTRQSGVLSIGGKVYPYTYSYSYAEVSQNTLVIDSDSYEDSPCKVTIFGLMLYHFS
;
A
#
# COMPACT_ATOMS: atom_id res chain seq x y z
N MET A 1 0.29 16.92 13.40
CA MET A 1 0.08 15.45 13.39
C MET A 1 1.43 14.76 13.18
N ILE A 2 1.63 13.53 13.68
CA ILE A 2 2.88 12.76 13.47
C ILE A 2 2.65 11.73 12.37
N ARG A 3 3.55 11.69 11.38
CA ARG A 3 3.57 10.68 10.30
C ARG A 3 3.72 9.26 10.87
N LYS A 4 3.10 8.27 10.24
CA LYS A 4 3.17 6.86 10.63
C LYS A 4 3.55 5.95 9.46
N PHE A 5 4.36 4.94 9.74
CA PHE A 5 4.75 3.89 8.79
C PHE A 5 4.28 2.51 9.25
N ARG A 6 3.71 1.72 8.34
CA ARG A 6 3.39 0.31 8.59
C ARG A 6 3.77 -0.51 7.37
N LEU A 7 4.28 -1.71 7.58
CA LEU A 7 4.54 -2.64 6.50
C LEU A 7 3.51 -3.77 6.56
N THR A 8 2.95 -4.18 5.43
CA THR A 8 2.13 -5.39 5.34
C THR A 8 2.77 -6.39 4.41
N ASN A 9 2.70 -7.67 4.76
CA ASN A 9 3.30 -8.75 4.00
C ASN A 9 2.23 -9.52 3.18
N GLY A 10 2.70 -10.47 2.36
CA GLY A 10 1.82 -11.27 1.50
C GLY A 10 0.95 -12.29 2.24
N ALA A 11 1.27 -12.58 3.51
CA ALA A 11 0.44 -13.41 4.38
C ALA A 11 -0.72 -12.62 5.03
N GLY A 12 -0.77 -11.30 4.84
CA GLY A 12 -1.77 -10.41 5.45
C GLY A 12 -1.37 -9.88 6.83
N ASP A 13 -0.19 -10.23 7.33
CA ASP A 13 0.32 -9.70 8.59
C ASP A 13 0.78 -8.24 8.40
N GLY A 14 0.68 -7.44 9.47
CA GLY A 14 1.14 -6.07 9.48
C GLY A 14 2.15 -5.80 10.59
N TRP A 15 3.23 -5.10 10.26
CA TRP A 15 4.30 -4.70 11.16
C TRP A 15 4.27 -3.19 11.40
N ASP A 16 4.14 -2.77 12.67
CA ASP A 16 4.17 -1.36 13.05
C ASP A 16 5.62 -0.85 13.17
N LEU A 17 5.94 0.14 12.33
CA LEU A 17 7.26 0.78 12.27
C LEU A 17 7.32 2.10 13.07
N ASN A 18 6.37 2.34 13.97
CA ASN A 18 6.33 3.52 14.85
C ASN A 18 6.37 3.14 16.33
N SER A 19 6.62 1.87 16.63
CA SER A 19 6.60 1.34 17.99
C SER A 19 7.97 1.53 18.66
N ARG A 20 8.01 1.50 20.01
CA ARG A 20 9.29 1.57 20.74
C ARG A 20 10.22 0.39 20.45
N THR A 21 9.65 -0.75 20.07
CA THR A 21 10.39 -1.98 19.75
C THR A 21 10.76 -2.07 18.27
N SER A 22 10.14 -1.29 17.40
CA SER A 22 10.46 -1.20 15.98
C SER A 22 10.07 0.18 15.44
N PHE A 23 11.08 1.04 15.27
CA PHE A 23 10.91 2.44 14.88
C PHE A 23 11.70 2.76 13.61
N PHE A 24 11.02 3.15 12.54
CA PHE A 24 11.63 3.53 11.27
C PHE A 24 11.85 5.05 11.19
N HIS A 25 13.10 5.45 10.93
CA HIS A 25 13.52 6.85 10.95
C HIS A 25 14.67 7.13 9.96
N ALA A 26 15.11 8.39 9.89
CA ALA A 26 16.14 8.86 8.95
C ALA A 26 15.83 8.50 7.48
N ILE A 27 14.56 8.64 7.11
CA ILE A 27 14.01 8.15 5.84
C ILE A 27 14.39 9.11 4.71
N ALA A 28 14.88 8.54 3.61
CA ALA A 28 15.15 9.20 2.35
C ALA A 28 14.39 8.50 1.21
N GLY A 29 14.24 9.19 0.08
CA GLY A 29 13.69 8.57 -1.14
C GLY A 29 12.17 8.37 -1.19
N LEU A 30 11.40 9.11 -0.36
CA LEU A 30 9.94 9.16 -0.48
C LEU A 30 9.44 9.98 -1.68
N GLY A 31 10.31 10.78 -2.30
CA GLY A 31 10.03 11.48 -3.56
C GLY A 31 10.29 10.58 -4.77
N PHE A 32 10.04 11.09 -5.97
CA PHE A 32 10.39 10.40 -7.21
C PHE A 32 11.69 10.96 -7.79
N LYS A 33 12.37 10.15 -8.61
CA LYS A 33 13.45 10.61 -9.48
C LYS A 33 12.95 10.47 -10.92
N ASP A 34 13.12 11.53 -11.68
CA ASP A 34 12.88 11.49 -13.11
C ASP A 34 14.13 10.95 -13.81
N GLY A 35 13.96 9.86 -14.57
CA GLY A 35 15.02 9.20 -15.32
C GLY A 35 15.06 9.62 -16.80
N THR A 36 14.35 10.68 -17.18
CA THR A 36 14.26 11.14 -18.57
C THR A 36 15.65 11.36 -19.16
N GLN A 37 15.92 10.66 -20.26
CA GLN A 37 17.13 10.84 -21.03
C GLN A 37 16.95 12.00 -21.99
N TYR A 38 17.96 12.86 -22.10
CA TYR A 38 17.95 14.02 -23.00
C TYR A 38 19.06 13.89 -24.04
N GLU A 39 18.73 14.18 -25.29
CA GLU A 39 19.70 14.45 -26.35
C GLU A 39 19.98 15.96 -26.42
N GLN A 40 21.25 16.34 -26.46
CA GLN A 40 21.62 17.75 -26.65
C GLN A 40 21.81 18.05 -28.14
N VAL A 41 21.05 19.02 -28.65
CA VAL A 41 21.18 19.55 -30.01
C VAL A 41 21.50 21.03 -29.92
N GLY A 42 22.77 21.38 -30.10
CA GLY A 42 23.24 22.76 -29.92
C GLY A 42 23.09 23.21 -28.45
N THR A 43 22.22 24.18 -28.20
CA THR A 43 21.89 24.68 -26.85
C THR A 43 20.62 24.06 -26.27
N ASP A 44 19.89 23.28 -27.06
CA ASP A 44 18.59 22.75 -26.69
C ASP A 44 18.70 21.28 -26.26
N PHE A 45 17.83 20.87 -25.35
CA PHE A 45 17.76 19.50 -24.83
C PHE A 45 16.41 18.89 -25.20
N ILE A 46 16.43 17.79 -25.94
CA ILE A 46 15.24 17.07 -26.43
C ILE A 46 15.08 15.78 -25.63
N PRO A 47 13.93 15.53 -24.98
CA PRO A 47 13.71 14.27 -24.26
C PRO A 47 13.61 13.10 -25.26
N LEU A 48 14.39 12.05 -25.01
CA LEU A 48 14.44 10.83 -25.85
C LEU A 48 13.47 9.76 -25.33
N GLU A 49 13.61 9.40 -24.06
CA GLU A 49 12.78 8.40 -23.38
C GLU A 49 12.55 8.81 -21.92
N GLU A 50 11.29 8.81 -21.50
CA GLU A 50 10.89 8.94 -20.09
C GLU A 50 10.97 7.56 -19.43
N LEU A 51 12.14 7.24 -18.85
CA LEU A 51 12.28 6.06 -18.02
C LEU A 51 11.83 6.41 -16.60
N PHE A 52 10.66 5.88 -16.20
CA PHE A 52 10.19 6.02 -14.83
C PHE A 52 11.19 5.34 -13.88
N SER A 53 11.96 6.12 -13.12
CA SER A 53 12.94 5.58 -12.18
C SER A 53 12.21 4.95 -11.00
N GLN A 54 12.47 3.67 -10.73
CA GLN A 54 11.93 3.00 -9.55
C GLN A 54 12.49 3.67 -8.30
N GLY A 55 11.63 4.33 -7.53
CA GLY A 55 12.04 5.02 -6.31
C GLY A 55 12.60 4.05 -5.28
N GLU A 56 13.80 4.32 -4.77
CA GLU A 56 14.38 3.60 -3.64
C GLU A 56 14.16 4.40 -2.36
N MET A 57 13.46 3.81 -1.40
CA MET A 57 13.25 4.36 -0.06
C MET A 57 14.22 3.71 0.91
N SER A 58 15.16 4.49 1.42
CA SER A 58 16.13 4.03 2.41
C SER A 58 15.92 4.70 3.77
N GLY A 59 16.42 4.08 4.83
CA GLY A 59 16.38 4.64 6.17
C GLY A 59 16.93 3.66 7.21
N ARG A 60 16.56 3.88 8.47
CA ARG A 60 17.02 3.08 9.60
C ARG A 60 15.87 2.58 10.43
N ILE A 61 15.89 1.31 10.80
CA ILE A 61 14.98 0.73 11.78
C ILE A 61 15.74 0.51 13.09
N LEU A 62 15.24 1.14 14.15
CA LEU A 62 15.65 0.85 15.52
C LEU A 62 14.78 -0.30 16.06
N PHE A 63 15.42 -1.41 16.40
CA PHE A 63 14.81 -2.48 17.20
C PHE A 63 15.16 -2.26 18.66
N GLY A 64 14.22 -1.72 19.43
CA GLY A 64 14.45 -1.29 20.81
C GLY A 64 14.24 -2.38 21.86
N GLY A 65 14.94 -2.22 22.99
CA GLY A 65 14.77 -3.05 24.19
C GLY A 65 15.66 -4.29 24.26
N THR A 66 15.51 -5.06 25.34
CA THR A 66 16.37 -6.22 25.64
C THR A 66 16.22 -7.38 24.65
N ALA A 67 15.11 -7.43 23.92
CA ALA A 67 14.82 -8.45 22.92
C ALA A 67 15.13 -8.01 21.47
N ALA A 68 15.90 -6.93 21.27
CA ALA A 68 16.18 -6.34 19.96
C ALA A 68 16.59 -7.35 18.87
N TYR A 69 17.46 -8.31 19.19
CA TYR A 69 17.88 -9.34 18.24
C TYR A 69 16.76 -10.30 17.84
N GLN A 70 15.87 -10.63 18.77
CA GLN A 70 14.72 -11.48 18.50
C GLN A 70 13.72 -10.72 17.62
N THR A 71 13.44 -9.45 17.94
CA THR A 71 12.58 -8.59 17.12
C THR A 71 13.13 -8.41 15.70
N TYR A 72 14.44 -8.20 15.54
CA TYR A 72 15.10 -8.17 14.24
C TYR A 72 14.91 -9.49 13.47
N ARG A 73 15.06 -10.63 14.14
CA ARG A 73 14.88 -11.96 13.53
C ARG A 73 13.44 -12.16 13.07
N ASP A 74 12.47 -11.73 13.86
CA ASP A 74 11.06 -11.84 13.51
C ASP A 74 10.70 -10.90 12.36
N PHE A 75 11.25 -9.69 12.33
CA PHE A 75 11.11 -8.77 11.21
C PHE A 75 11.72 -9.33 9.93
N SER A 76 12.94 -9.88 9.99
CA SER A 76 13.60 -10.46 8.81
C SER A 76 12.88 -11.70 8.26
N ARG A 77 12.06 -12.38 9.07
CA ARG A 77 11.12 -13.42 8.62
C ARG A 77 9.86 -12.82 8.03
N PHE A 78 9.29 -11.82 8.68
CA PHE A 78 8.09 -11.11 8.22
C PHE A 78 8.27 -10.56 6.80
N VAL A 79 9.39 -9.91 6.51
CA VAL A 79 9.68 -9.30 5.20
C VAL A 79 9.92 -10.31 4.07
N ARG A 80 10.13 -11.60 4.39
CA ARG A 80 10.27 -12.66 3.37
C ARG A 80 8.93 -13.10 2.79
N ALA A 81 7.81 -12.83 3.47
CA ALA A 81 6.48 -13.11 2.96
C ALA A 81 6.05 -12.02 1.96
N VAL A 82 6.36 -12.22 0.68
CA VAL A 82 6.04 -11.28 -0.40
C VAL A 82 4.61 -11.48 -0.93
N PRO A 83 3.95 -10.46 -1.52
CA PRO A 83 4.44 -9.08 -1.74
C PRO A 83 4.42 -8.22 -0.46
N LEU A 84 5.31 -7.23 -0.38
CA LEU A 84 5.29 -6.24 0.69
C LEU A 84 4.59 -4.97 0.22
N THR A 85 3.84 -4.33 1.11
CA THR A 85 3.25 -3.01 0.87
C THR A 85 3.60 -2.09 2.04
N LEU A 86 4.26 -0.97 1.73
CA LEU A 86 4.52 0.07 2.71
C LEU A 86 3.32 1.02 2.75
N ILE A 87 2.82 1.26 3.95
CA ILE A 87 1.73 2.17 4.25
C ILE A 87 2.34 3.40 4.90
N TYR A 88 2.13 4.55 4.27
CA TYR A 88 2.54 5.86 4.75
C TYR A 88 1.30 6.68 5.10
N GLN A 89 1.15 6.99 6.39
CA GLN A 89 0.01 7.72 6.90
C GLN A 89 0.44 9.10 7.39
N THR A 90 -0.18 10.14 6.82
CA THR A 90 -0.12 11.53 7.27
C THR A 90 -1.56 11.95 7.59
N ASP A 91 -2.09 12.97 6.92
CA ASP A 91 -3.51 13.29 6.91
C ASP A 91 -4.29 12.25 6.08
N GLU A 92 -3.71 11.80 4.97
CA GLU A 92 -4.20 10.70 4.14
C GLU A 92 -3.34 9.43 4.32
N THR A 93 -3.88 8.29 3.88
CA THR A 93 -3.17 7.00 3.88
C THR A 93 -2.78 6.60 2.46
N TYR A 94 -1.49 6.65 2.18
CA TYR A 94 -0.89 6.21 0.94
C TYR A 94 -0.28 4.82 1.09
N ARG A 95 -0.31 4.05 0.01
CA ARG A 95 0.26 2.71 -0.09
C ARG A 95 1.20 2.64 -1.27
N VAL A 96 2.31 1.93 -1.12
CA VAL A 96 3.25 1.68 -2.21
C VAL A 96 3.72 0.23 -2.15
N PRO A 97 3.66 -0.53 -3.25
CA PRO A 97 4.18 -1.88 -3.28
C PRO A 97 5.71 -1.80 -3.29
N VAL A 98 6.36 -2.59 -2.44
CA VAL A 98 7.81 -2.53 -2.26
C VAL A 98 8.45 -3.91 -2.25
N ARG A 99 9.74 -3.94 -2.59
CA ARG A 99 10.65 -5.06 -2.36
C ARG A 99 11.74 -4.61 -1.41
N LEU A 100 12.02 -5.42 -0.39
CA LEU A 100 13.19 -5.20 0.45
C LEU A 100 14.44 -5.55 -0.35
N THR A 101 15.32 -4.58 -0.57
CA THR A 101 16.61 -4.77 -1.27
C THR A 101 17.76 -4.91 -0.29
N GLU A 102 17.69 -4.21 0.84
CA GLU A 102 18.71 -4.25 1.88
C GLU A 102 18.09 -4.30 3.27
N LEU A 103 18.65 -5.15 4.13
CA LEU A 103 18.45 -5.12 5.57
C LEU A 103 19.77 -5.47 6.22
N SER A 104 20.48 -4.46 6.70
CA SER A 104 21.72 -4.65 7.45
C SER A 104 21.43 -5.16 8.86
N LYS A 105 22.43 -5.75 9.49
CA LYS A 105 22.40 -6.12 10.91
C LYS A 105 23.47 -5.33 11.64
N GLY A 106 23.03 -4.39 12.48
CA GLY A 106 23.95 -3.63 13.34
C GLY A 106 24.47 -4.42 14.53
N GLU A 107 25.15 -3.72 15.43
CA GLU A 107 25.45 -4.18 16.78
C GLU A 107 24.54 -3.49 17.80
N LEU A 108 24.50 -4.06 19.01
CA LEU A 108 23.71 -3.50 20.09
C LEU A 108 24.35 -2.17 20.53
N MET A 109 23.55 -1.11 20.58
CA MET A 109 24.05 0.22 20.92
C MET A 109 24.65 0.24 22.34
N GLU A 110 25.68 1.05 22.55
CA GLU A 110 26.23 1.31 23.89
C GLU A 110 25.10 1.70 24.85
N GLY A 111 25.03 1.02 26.01
CA GLY A 111 23.96 1.19 26.99
C GLY A 111 22.77 0.24 26.84
N GLY A 112 22.79 -0.72 25.91
CA GLY A 112 21.80 -1.80 25.88
C GLY A 112 20.44 -1.44 25.25
N GLY A 113 20.34 -0.25 24.63
CA GLY A 113 19.05 0.34 24.23
C GLY A 113 18.37 -0.32 23.03
N GLY A 114 19.12 -1.03 22.20
CA GLY A 114 18.59 -1.70 21.01
C GLY A 114 19.61 -1.86 19.89
N LEU A 115 19.11 -2.21 18.71
CA LEU A 115 19.87 -2.43 17.47
C LEU A 115 19.40 -1.42 16.41
N VAL A 116 20.32 -0.74 15.73
CA VAL A 116 19.99 0.11 14.59
C VAL A 116 20.42 -0.58 13.30
N CYS A 117 19.50 -0.71 12.36
CA CYS A 117 19.70 -1.38 11.08
C CYS A 117 19.35 -0.44 9.93
N ASP A 118 20.27 -0.22 9.02
CA ASP A 118 19.98 0.36 7.70
C ASP A 118 19.10 -0.58 6.88
N VAL A 119 18.11 -0.01 6.19
CA VAL A 119 17.13 -0.72 5.38
C VAL A 119 16.89 0.04 4.07
N ALA A 120 16.69 -0.69 2.97
CA ALA A 120 16.31 -0.13 1.68
C ALA A 120 15.15 -0.91 1.06
N PHE A 121 14.18 -0.16 0.54
CA PHE A 121 12.99 -0.66 -0.14
C PHE A 121 12.94 -0.10 -1.55
N LEU A 122 12.92 -0.97 -2.54
CA LEU A 122 12.65 -0.60 -3.92
C LEU A 122 11.14 -0.56 -4.16
N ALA A 123 10.62 0.59 -4.59
CA ALA A 123 9.22 0.72 -4.99
C ALA A 123 8.99 0.01 -6.33
N THR A 124 8.04 -0.91 -6.37
CA THR A 124 7.65 -1.61 -7.60
C THR A 124 6.43 -0.98 -8.27
N GLY A 125 6.03 0.22 -7.83
CA GLY A 125 4.88 0.95 -8.32
C GLY A 125 4.76 2.30 -7.61
N LEU A 126 3.76 3.10 -8.01
CA LEU A 126 3.50 4.42 -7.45
C LEU A 126 2.79 4.36 -6.11
N PHE A 127 2.84 5.46 -5.36
CA PHE A 127 1.96 5.67 -4.23
C PHE A 127 0.51 5.76 -4.70
N TYR A 128 -0.37 4.99 -4.06
CA TYR A 128 -1.79 4.97 -4.38
C TYR A 128 -2.64 5.09 -3.11
N LYS A 129 -3.86 5.59 -3.30
CA LYS A 129 -4.92 5.61 -2.28
C LYS A 129 -5.88 4.45 -2.54
N SER A 130 -6.30 3.77 -1.47
CA SER A 130 -7.39 2.79 -1.56
C SER A 130 -8.70 3.49 -1.25
N VAL A 131 -9.63 3.46 -2.19
CA VAL A 131 -10.99 4.00 -2.00
C VAL A 131 -11.94 2.83 -1.88
N THR A 132 -12.65 2.76 -0.75
CA THR A 132 -13.76 1.81 -0.57
C THR A 132 -15.06 2.58 -0.59
N ARG A 133 -16.00 2.10 -1.38
CA ARG A 133 -17.36 2.61 -1.47
C ARG A 133 -18.31 1.42 -1.33
N GLN A 134 -19.31 1.57 -0.48
CA GLN A 134 -20.40 0.62 -0.36
C GLN A 134 -21.63 1.30 -0.94
N SER A 135 -22.27 0.65 -1.91
CA SER A 135 -23.52 1.17 -2.43
C SER A 135 -24.68 0.62 -1.60
N GLY A 136 -25.47 1.51 -1.02
CA GLY A 136 -26.73 1.13 -0.38
C GLY A 136 -27.71 0.60 -1.43
N VAL A 137 -28.48 -0.42 -1.07
CA VAL A 137 -29.65 -0.80 -1.86
C VAL A 137 -30.72 0.25 -1.60
N LEU A 138 -31.04 1.07 -2.60
CA LEU A 138 -32.28 1.84 -2.57
C LEU A 138 -33.42 0.85 -2.80
N SER A 139 -34.12 0.47 -1.73
CA SER A 139 -35.43 -0.16 -1.87
C SER A 139 -36.39 0.92 -2.36
N ILE A 140 -36.63 0.97 -3.67
CA ILE A 140 -37.74 1.73 -4.21
C ILE A 140 -38.99 0.92 -3.85
N GLY A 141 -39.73 1.40 -2.85
CA GLY A 141 -40.95 0.75 -2.36
C GLY A 141 -41.95 0.52 -3.50
N GLY A 142 -42.12 -0.75 -3.88
CA GLY A 142 -43.19 -1.20 -4.77
C GLY A 142 -44.45 -1.57 -3.99
N LYS A 143 -45.62 -1.44 -4.62
CA LYS A 143 -46.92 -1.80 -4.03
C LYS A 143 -46.95 -3.29 -3.65
N VAL A 144 -47.18 -3.60 -2.38
CA VAL A 144 -47.36 -4.98 -1.89
C VAL A 144 -48.79 -5.42 -2.16
N TYR A 145 -48.97 -6.45 -3.00
CA TYR A 145 -50.27 -7.07 -3.25
C TYR A 145 -50.33 -8.46 -2.58
N PRO A 146 -51.47 -8.88 -2.01
CA PRO A 146 -51.58 -10.07 -1.16
C PRO A 146 -51.63 -11.41 -1.94
N TYR A 147 -51.07 -11.49 -3.15
CA TYR A 147 -51.07 -12.71 -3.95
C TYR A 147 -49.65 -13.26 -4.12
N THR A 148 -49.41 -14.48 -3.62
CA THR A 148 -48.14 -15.19 -3.74
C THR A 148 -48.07 -15.92 -5.09
N TYR A 149 -47.20 -15.47 -5.99
CA TYR A 149 -46.83 -16.22 -7.20
C TYR A 149 -45.53 -17.00 -6.94
N SER A 150 -45.44 -18.23 -7.44
CA SER A 150 -44.28 -19.14 -7.28
C SER A 150 -43.05 -18.77 -8.12
N TYR A 151 -42.99 -17.53 -8.62
CA TYR A 151 -41.88 -16.99 -9.39
C TYR A 151 -41.74 -15.50 -9.06
N SER A 152 -40.63 -15.14 -8.45
CA SER A 152 -40.23 -13.73 -8.26
C SER A 152 -39.36 -13.32 -9.44
N TYR A 153 -39.76 -12.26 -10.16
CA TYR A 153 -38.82 -11.54 -11.00
C TYR A 153 -37.86 -10.80 -10.07
N ALA A 154 -36.59 -11.18 -10.09
CA ALA A 154 -35.56 -10.43 -9.38
C ALA A 154 -35.43 -9.08 -10.08
N GLU A 155 -35.82 -8.00 -9.39
CA GLU A 155 -35.47 -6.65 -9.83
C GLU A 155 -33.94 -6.55 -9.86
N VAL A 156 -33.38 -6.30 -11.04
CA VAL A 156 -31.97 -5.99 -11.19
C VAL A 156 -31.77 -4.60 -10.61
N SER A 157 -31.34 -4.52 -9.35
CA SER A 157 -30.88 -3.26 -8.78
C SER A 157 -29.59 -2.86 -9.51
N GLN A 158 -29.69 -2.01 -10.53
CA GLN A 158 -28.53 -1.38 -11.13
C GLN A 158 -28.03 -0.30 -10.18
N ASN A 159 -26.83 -0.50 -9.65
CA ASN A 159 -26.17 0.49 -8.81
C ASN A 159 -25.00 1.06 -9.59
N THR A 160 -25.02 2.37 -9.83
CA THR A 160 -23.92 3.06 -10.52
C THR A 160 -22.91 3.54 -9.48
N LEU A 161 -21.66 3.11 -9.64
CA LEU A 161 -20.54 3.60 -8.86
C LEU A 161 -19.66 4.47 -9.75
N VAL A 162 -19.55 5.75 -9.44
CA VAL A 162 -18.62 6.67 -10.11
C VAL A 162 -17.30 6.68 -9.33
N ILE A 163 -16.19 6.48 -10.02
CA ILE A 163 -14.83 6.55 -9.48
C ILE A 163 -14.15 7.73 -10.16
N ASP A 164 -13.97 8.82 -9.42
CA ASP A 164 -13.17 9.96 -9.87
C ASP A 164 -11.73 9.79 -9.37
N SER A 165 -10.77 9.98 -10.28
CA SER A 165 -9.34 10.03 -9.96
C SER A 165 -8.87 11.48 -9.98
N ASP A 166 -8.17 11.90 -8.93
CA ASP A 166 -7.45 13.18 -8.83
C ASP A 166 -5.99 13.06 -9.31
N SER A 167 -5.63 11.94 -9.95
CA SER A 167 -4.26 11.68 -10.40
C SER A 167 -3.84 12.59 -11.54
N TYR A 168 -2.60 13.09 -11.47
CA TYR A 168 -1.98 13.86 -12.55
C TYR A 168 -1.50 12.96 -13.71
N GLU A 169 -1.13 11.72 -13.42
CA GLU A 169 -0.70 10.73 -14.41
C GLU A 169 -1.72 9.61 -14.59
N ASP A 170 -1.49 8.77 -15.60
CA ASP A 170 -2.23 7.53 -15.85
C ASP A 170 -2.26 6.67 -14.57
N SER A 171 -3.46 6.46 -14.04
CA SER A 171 -3.68 5.73 -12.80
C SER A 171 -4.38 4.40 -13.08
N PRO A 172 -3.63 3.32 -13.36
CA PRO A 172 -4.23 2.00 -13.54
C PRO A 172 -4.88 1.57 -12.21
N CYS A 173 -6.21 1.45 -12.21
CA CYS A 173 -6.96 1.09 -11.02
C CYS A 173 -7.32 -0.41 -11.03
N LYS A 174 -7.23 -1.04 -9.85
CA LYS A 174 -7.74 -2.39 -9.63
C LYS A 174 -9.08 -2.31 -8.90
N VAL A 175 -10.16 -2.69 -9.57
CA VAL A 175 -11.50 -2.77 -8.97
C VAL A 175 -11.72 -4.17 -8.41
N THR A 176 -12.20 -4.27 -7.17
CA THR A 176 -12.61 -5.54 -6.54
C THR A 176 -14.03 -5.38 -6.02
N ILE A 177 -14.95 -6.20 -6.54
CA ILE A 177 -16.37 -6.16 -6.20
C ILE A 177 -16.68 -7.37 -5.31
N PHE A 178 -17.30 -7.13 -4.15
CA PHE A 178 -17.79 -8.17 -3.27
C PHE A 178 -19.32 -8.24 -3.39
N GLY A 179 -19.87 -9.43 -3.65
CA GLY A 179 -21.31 -9.65 -3.76
C GLY A 179 -21.70 -11.04 -3.26
N LEU A 180 -22.96 -11.17 -2.83
CA LEU A 180 -23.56 -12.46 -2.48
C LEU A 180 -23.91 -13.22 -3.77
N MET A 181 -23.43 -14.45 -3.89
CA MET A 181 -23.81 -15.35 -4.98
C MET A 181 -24.89 -16.32 -4.48
N LEU A 182 -26.14 -16.11 -4.90
CA LEU A 182 -27.23 -17.05 -4.62
C LEU A 182 -27.21 -18.16 -5.67
N TYR A 183 -26.86 -19.38 -5.25
CA TYR A 183 -27.02 -20.57 -6.07
C TYR A 183 -28.44 -21.13 -5.90
N HIS A 184 -29.23 -21.12 -6.97
CA HIS A 184 -30.43 -21.96 -7.04
C HIS A 184 -30.03 -23.33 -7.60
N PHE A 185 -30.09 -24.35 -6.76
CA PHE A 185 -30.13 -25.73 -7.22
C PHE A 185 -31.58 -26.04 -7.61
N SER A 186 -31.81 -26.30 -8.89
CA SER A 186 -33.06 -26.84 -9.43
C SER A 186 -33.10 -28.35 -9.33
#